data_AF-K1XKI1-F1
#
_entry.id   AF-K1XKI1-F1
#
_cell.length_a   1.000
_cell.length_b   1.000
_cell.length_c   1.000
_cell.angle_alpha   90.00
_cell.angle_beta   90.00
_cell.angle_gamma   90.00
#
_symmetry.space_group_name_H-M   'P 1'
#
loop_
_entity.id
_entity.type
_entity.pdbx_description
1 polymer ?
#
loop_
_entity_poly.entity_id
_entity_poly.type
_entity_poly.pdbx_seq_one_letter_code
_entity_poly.pdbx_strand_id
1 'polypeptide(L)'
;MIFQIWVVSVLCAGALAAPRLANSAGSAEKAADMNILAEYFHMLGKKVQAGKHMARAPACDLQNAVLPVSTTQPLPAVTEGLILKHVAVGRGTQNYTCDTTNATAIPEAAGAVATLYNTSCLASSFPDLLAKIPEVSLQFNLTDANQKFLSPCNLEISGHHYFSNGTTPEFDLNSAGLGLGFAPCQKEAGVPAPADTTLGQGNVGFGTVPWLKLTTRDGATGGLEEVYRVNTAGGNPPPTCAGMPATFEVQYATEAINGMNDSSAFEVPMRSGSSERANTSLSLSRWQFDLMRLCATLEPVRGSFAWSVRAVSAVENKLWYGNPDVQIDPHPL
;
A
#
# COMPACT_ATOMS: atom_id res chain seq x y z
N MET A 1 -14.32 -72.40 1.05
CA MET A 1 -15.15 -71.24 1.44
C MET A 1 -14.22 -70.23 2.10
N ILE A 2 -13.86 -69.16 1.39
CA ILE A 2 -12.96 -68.11 1.90
C ILE A 2 -13.84 -66.89 2.22
N PHE A 3 -13.90 -66.53 3.50
CA PHE A 3 -14.60 -65.34 4.00
C PHE A 3 -13.77 -64.09 3.66
N GLN A 4 -14.34 -63.16 2.89
CA GLN A 4 -13.77 -61.82 2.71
C GLN A 4 -14.35 -60.87 3.76
N ILE A 5 -13.45 -60.31 4.57
CA ILE A 5 -13.75 -59.23 5.52
C ILE A 5 -13.58 -57.91 4.76
N TRP A 6 -14.67 -57.13 4.65
CA TRP A 6 -14.62 -55.76 4.14
C TRP A 6 -14.33 -54.80 5.30
N VAL A 7 -13.18 -54.13 5.26
CA VAL A 7 -12.87 -53.03 6.17
C VAL A 7 -13.42 -51.74 5.57
N VAL A 8 -14.48 -51.20 6.16
CA VAL A 8 -15.01 -49.87 5.83
C VAL A 8 -14.15 -48.83 6.55
N SER A 9 -13.33 -48.09 5.80
CA SER A 9 -12.63 -46.92 6.33
C SER A 9 -13.58 -45.73 6.39
N VAL A 10 -14.01 -45.36 7.59
CA VAL A 10 -14.75 -44.12 7.85
C VAL A 10 -13.76 -42.96 7.88
N LEU A 11 -13.75 -42.13 6.84
CA LEU A 11 -13.11 -40.81 6.88
C LEU A 11 -13.99 -39.87 7.72
N CYS A 12 -13.68 -39.73 9.01
CA CYS A 12 -14.18 -38.61 9.79
C CYS A 12 -13.46 -37.33 9.34
N ALA A 13 -14.11 -36.53 8.49
CA ALA A 13 -13.68 -35.17 8.20
C ALA A 13 -13.97 -34.29 9.43
N GLY A 14 -13.00 -34.15 10.33
CA GLY A 14 -13.05 -33.15 11.40
C GLY A 14 -13.00 -31.75 10.80
N ALA A 15 -14.14 -31.05 10.79
CA ALA A 15 -14.18 -29.64 10.44
C ALA A 15 -13.62 -28.83 11.62
N LEU A 16 -12.32 -28.52 11.59
CA LEU A 16 -11.78 -27.46 12.45
C LEU A 16 -12.36 -26.14 11.98
N ALA A 17 -13.07 -25.44 12.87
CA ALA A 17 -13.50 -24.08 12.63
C ALA A 17 -12.27 -23.22 12.27
N ALA A 18 -12.40 -22.42 11.21
CA ALA A 18 -11.33 -21.55 10.75
C ALA A 18 -10.87 -20.63 11.91
N PRO A 19 -9.57 -20.31 12.01
CA PRO A 19 -9.10 -19.29 12.93
C PRO A 19 -9.91 -18.02 12.67
N ARG A 20 -10.57 -17.50 13.70
CA ARG A 20 -11.15 -16.16 13.63
C ARG A 20 -9.97 -15.20 13.62
N LEU A 21 -9.59 -14.71 12.44
CA LEU A 21 -8.83 -13.47 12.35
C LEU A 21 -9.67 -12.46 13.11
N ALA A 22 -9.18 -12.02 14.26
CA ALA A 22 -9.75 -10.87 14.93
C ALA A 22 -9.61 -9.72 13.94
N ASN A 23 -10.71 -9.37 13.28
CA ASN A 23 -10.80 -8.15 12.51
C ASN A 23 -10.26 -7.06 13.43
N SER A 24 -9.17 -6.41 13.06
CA SER A 24 -8.85 -5.12 13.66
C SER A 24 -10.10 -4.27 13.49
N ALA A 25 -10.77 -3.95 14.60
CA ALA A 25 -11.98 -3.17 14.59
C ALA A 25 -11.67 -1.85 13.87
N GLY A 26 -12.13 -1.70 12.63
CA GLY A 26 -11.87 -0.48 11.85
C GLY A 26 -11.85 -0.59 10.32
N SER A 27 -12.02 -1.75 9.68
CA SER A 27 -12.03 -1.81 8.20
C SER A 27 -13.31 -2.41 7.61
N ALA A 28 -13.89 -1.63 6.68
CA ALA A 28 -14.98 -1.93 5.74
C ALA A 28 -16.40 -2.05 6.31
N GLU A 29 -16.96 -0.93 6.79
CA GLU A 29 -18.41 -0.82 7.03
C GLU A 29 -19.18 -0.39 5.75
N LYS A 30 -18.51 0.19 4.74
CA LYS A 30 -19.17 0.76 3.55
C LYS A 30 -18.92 -0.07 2.29
N ALA A 31 -19.92 -0.12 1.40
CA ALA A 31 -19.85 -0.87 0.14
C ALA A 31 -18.73 -0.39 -0.80
N ALA A 32 -18.40 0.90 -0.80
CA ALA A 32 -17.29 1.45 -1.59
C ALA A 32 -15.93 0.88 -1.15
N ASP A 33 -15.73 0.69 0.17
CA ASP A 33 -14.51 0.07 0.72
C ASP A 33 -14.36 -1.36 0.21
N MET A 34 -15.48 -2.10 0.13
CA MET A 34 -15.51 -3.48 -0.32
C MET A 34 -15.15 -3.61 -1.80
N ASN A 35 -15.58 -2.67 -2.65
CA ASN A 35 -15.22 -2.69 -4.08
C ASN A 35 -13.72 -2.43 -4.30
N ILE A 36 -13.17 -1.39 -3.65
CA ILE A 36 -11.73 -1.07 -3.71
C ILE A 36 -10.90 -2.26 -3.21
N LEU A 37 -11.32 -2.86 -2.09
CA LEU A 37 -10.64 -4.00 -1.49
C LEU A 37 -10.73 -5.26 -2.36
N ALA A 38 -11.89 -5.54 -2.95
CA ALA A 38 -12.09 -6.66 -3.86
C ALA A 38 -11.23 -6.53 -5.12
N GLU A 39 -11.16 -5.34 -5.70
CA GLU A 39 -10.32 -5.06 -6.86
C GLU A 39 -8.83 -5.28 -6.54
N TYR A 40 -8.37 -4.76 -5.39
CA TYR A 40 -7.00 -4.98 -4.91
C TYR A 40 -6.69 -6.47 -4.74
N PHE A 41 -7.52 -7.23 -4.02
CA PHE A 41 -7.27 -8.66 -3.80
C PHE A 41 -7.40 -9.49 -5.07
N HIS A 42 -8.25 -9.08 -6.01
CA HIS A 42 -8.31 -9.70 -7.33
C HIS A 42 -7.02 -9.50 -8.12
N MET A 43 -6.48 -8.28 -8.14
CA MET A 43 -5.19 -8.00 -8.76
C MET A 43 -4.06 -8.79 -8.09
N LEU A 44 -4.00 -8.78 -6.76
CA LEU A 44 -3.03 -9.56 -6.01
C LEU A 44 -3.14 -11.06 -6.34
N GLY A 45 -4.35 -11.60 -6.37
CA GLY A 45 -4.62 -13.00 -6.74
C GLY A 45 -4.11 -13.34 -8.15
N LYS A 46 -4.33 -12.44 -9.12
CA LYS A 46 -3.79 -12.58 -10.49
C LYS A 46 -2.25 -12.58 -10.50
N LYS A 47 -1.60 -11.66 -9.77
CA LYS A 47 -0.13 -11.60 -9.70
C LYS A 47 0.45 -12.84 -9.04
N VAL A 48 -0.17 -13.33 -7.95
CA VAL A 48 0.21 -14.58 -7.28
C VAL A 48 0.04 -15.78 -8.22
N GLN A 49 -1.07 -15.85 -8.96
CA GLN A 49 -1.31 -16.93 -9.91
C GLN A 49 -0.30 -16.92 -11.06
N ALA A 50 0.02 -15.74 -11.60
CA ALA A 50 1.07 -15.59 -12.60
C ALA A 50 2.44 -16.03 -12.03
N GLY A 51 2.76 -15.61 -10.81
CA GLY A 51 4.00 -15.95 -10.11
C GLY A 51 4.21 -17.45 -9.92
N LYS A 52 3.15 -18.24 -9.69
CA LYS A 52 3.24 -19.71 -9.60
C LYS A 52 3.76 -20.38 -10.87
N HIS A 53 3.56 -19.73 -12.03
CA HIS A 53 4.01 -20.23 -13.32
C HIS A 53 5.36 -19.62 -13.76
N MET A 54 5.97 -18.77 -12.93
CA MET A 54 7.27 -18.17 -13.22
C MET A 54 8.41 -19.10 -12.83
N ALA A 55 9.42 -19.23 -13.69
CA ALA A 55 10.62 -20.02 -13.41
C ALA A 55 11.52 -19.41 -12.31
N ARG A 56 11.36 -18.11 -12.04
CA ARG A 56 12.06 -17.36 -10.98
C ARG A 56 11.20 -16.19 -10.51
N ALA A 57 11.43 -15.73 -9.28
CA ALA A 57 10.84 -14.50 -8.80
C ALA A 57 11.27 -13.29 -9.65
N PRO A 58 10.40 -12.26 -9.83
CA PRO A 58 10.80 -11.00 -10.44
C PRO A 58 12.03 -10.41 -9.74
N ALA A 59 12.99 -9.94 -10.53
CA ALA A 59 14.11 -9.18 -9.98
C ALA A 59 13.63 -7.77 -9.59
N CYS A 60 14.04 -7.30 -8.42
CA CYS A 60 13.82 -5.92 -8.01
C CYS A 60 14.85 -5.02 -8.70
N ASP A 61 14.51 -4.57 -9.91
CA ASP A 61 15.36 -3.69 -10.72
C ASP A 61 14.65 -2.36 -10.95
N LEU A 62 15.08 -1.33 -10.21
CA LEU A 62 14.45 -0.02 -10.20
C LEU A 62 14.54 0.70 -11.54
N GLN A 63 15.41 0.27 -12.46
CA GLN A 63 15.44 0.81 -13.82
C GLN A 63 14.16 0.49 -14.62
N ASN A 64 13.41 -0.55 -14.20
CA ASN A 64 12.14 -0.92 -14.82
C ASN A 64 10.94 -0.19 -14.22
N ALA A 65 11.12 0.58 -13.14
CA ALA A 65 10.04 1.37 -12.57
C ALA A 65 9.77 2.57 -13.48
N VAL A 66 8.49 2.88 -13.68
CA VAL A 66 8.03 3.94 -14.58
C VAL A 66 7.20 4.93 -13.79
N LEU A 67 7.52 6.22 -13.92
CA LEU A 67 6.70 7.29 -13.37
C LEU A 67 5.30 7.25 -14.04
N PRO A 68 4.21 7.11 -13.27
CA PRO A 68 2.87 7.16 -13.79
C PRO A 68 2.59 8.47 -14.53
N VAL A 69 1.90 8.38 -15.67
CA VAL A 69 1.49 9.54 -16.46
C VAL A 69 -0.01 9.73 -16.28
N SER A 70 -0.41 10.92 -15.82
CA SER A 70 -1.83 11.29 -15.73
C SER A 70 -2.43 11.45 -17.12
N THR A 71 -3.65 10.98 -17.31
CA THR A 71 -4.37 10.98 -18.59
C THR A 71 -4.79 12.38 -19.06
N THR A 72 -4.82 13.36 -18.15
CA THR A 72 -5.22 14.74 -18.45
C THR A 72 -4.02 15.64 -18.73
N GLN A 73 -2.97 15.53 -17.92
CA GLN A 73 -1.77 16.35 -18.04
C GLN A 73 -0.57 15.66 -17.37
N PRO A 74 0.54 15.43 -18.07
CA PRO A 74 1.74 14.86 -17.46
C PRO A 74 2.41 15.87 -16.52
N LEU A 75 3.00 15.38 -15.44
CA LEU A 75 4.01 16.15 -14.70
C LEU A 75 5.25 16.35 -15.58
N PRO A 76 6.08 17.38 -15.28
CA PRO A 76 7.38 17.50 -15.94
C PRO A 76 8.20 16.23 -15.78
N ALA A 77 8.91 15.85 -16.84
CA ALA A 77 9.79 14.68 -16.83
C ALA A 77 10.88 14.80 -15.75
N VAL A 78 11.40 13.65 -15.32
CA VAL A 78 12.55 13.56 -14.42
C VAL A 78 13.74 14.28 -15.05
N THR A 79 14.45 15.08 -14.26
CA THR A 79 15.62 15.80 -14.77
C THR A 79 16.67 14.82 -15.33
N GLU A 80 17.25 15.18 -16.48
CA GLU A 80 18.24 14.33 -17.16
C GLU A 80 19.45 14.05 -16.25
N GLY A 81 19.91 12.80 -16.23
CA GLY A 81 21.01 12.36 -15.36
C GLY A 81 20.60 11.93 -13.95
N LEU A 82 19.32 12.05 -13.59
CA LEU A 82 18.80 11.47 -12.36
C LEU A 82 18.40 10.01 -12.55
N ILE A 83 18.66 9.20 -11.52
CA ILE A 83 18.25 7.80 -11.43
C ILE A 83 17.30 7.60 -10.24
N LEU A 84 16.39 6.64 -10.39
CA LEU A 84 15.44 6.32 -9.33
C LEU A 84 16.15 5.68 -8.13
N LYS A 85 15.98 6.28 -6.94
CA LYS A 85 16.58 5.77 -5.70
C LYS A 85 15.60 4.97 -4.85
N HIS A 86 14.37 5.45 -4.72
CA HIS A 86 13.40 4.90 -3.78
C HIS A 86 11.96 5.17 -4.23
N VAL A 87 11.07 4.23 -3.95
CA VAL A 87 9.62 4.42 -4.05
C VAL A 87 8.97 4.01 -2.75
N ALA A 88 8.03 4.82 -2.29
CA ALA A 88 7.25 4.58 -1.10
C ALA A 88 5.77 4.83 -1.33
N VAL A 89 4.93 4.19 -0.52
CA VAL A 89 3.55 4.66 -0.30
C VAL A 89 3.52 5.48 0.97
N GLY A 90 3.05 6.72 0.88
CA GLY A 90 2.77 7.56 2.04
C GLY A 90 1.33 7.36 2.49
N ARG A 91 1.12 7.12 3.79
CA ARG A 91 -0.21 7.13 4.43
C ARG A 91 -0.20 8.10 5.61
N GLY A 92 -1.16 9.02 5.61
CA GLY A 92 -1.17 10.12 6.58
C GLY A 92 -2.37 11.06 6.44
N THR A 93 -2.14 12.32 6.78
CA THR A 93 -3.14 13.38 6.72
C THR A 93 -2.60 14.62 6.01
N GLN A 94 -3.51 15.36 5.39
CA GLN A 94 -3.32 16.74 4.97
C GLN A 94 -3.94 17.64 6.04
N ASN A 95 -3.21 18.67 6.46
CA ASN A 95 -3.62 19.56 7.52
C ASN A 95 -4.05 20.90 6.93
N TYR A 96 -5.16 21.43 7.40
CA TYR A 96 -5.75 22.67 6.90
C TYR A 96 -6.14 23.60 8.04
N THR A 97 -6.09 24.90 7.75
CA THR A 97 -6.63 25.97 8.59
C THR A 97 -7.83 26.62 7.94
N CYS A 98 -8.73 27.14 8.77
CA CYS A 98 -9.93 27.83 8.34
C CYS A 98 -10.16 29.11 9.14
N ASP A 99 -10.57 30.17 8.43
CA ASP A 99 -11.15 31.35 9.06
C ASP A 99 -12.59 31.04 9.50
N THR A 100 -12.77 30.75 10.78
CA THR A 100 -14.08 30.42 11.36
C THR A 100 -15.03 31.61 11.43
N THR A 101 -14.54 32.83 11.16
CA THR A 101 -15.39 34.04 11.11
C THR A 101 -16.01 34.25 9.72
N ASN A 102 -15.52 33.53 8.71
CA ASN A 102 -15.97 33.65 7.33
C ASN A 102 -16.30 32.26 6.73
N ALA A 103 -17.58 31.91 6.68
CA ALA A 103 -18.04 30.63 6.15
C ALA A 103 -17.76 30.39 4.65
N THR A 104 -17.47 31.45 3.88
CA THR A 104 -17.09 31.34 2.46
C THR A 104 -15.58 31.36 2.24
N ALA A 105 -14.77 31.52 3.31
CA ALA A 105 -13.32 31.39 3.22
C ALA A 105 -12.94 30.01 2.70
N ILE A 106 -11.87 29.95 1.90
CA ILE A 106 -11.33 28.71 1.37
C ILE A 106 -10.34 28.16 2.40
N PRO A 107 -10.37 26.87 2.76
CA PRO A 107 -9.39 26.29 3.67
C PRO A 107 -7.97 26.44 3.11
N GLU A 108 -7.03 26.82 3.98
CA GLU A 108 -5.62 27.02 3.63
C GLU A 108 -4.81 25.77 4.03
N ALA A 109 -3.89 25.34 3.17
CA ALA A 109 -3.01 24.22 3.48
C ALA A 109 -2.02 24.61 4.59
N ALA A 110 -2.02 23.83 5.67
CA ALA A 110 -1.19 24.03 6.87
C ALA A 110 -0.13 22.93 7.03
N GLY A 111 0.14 22.16 5.98
CA GLY A 111 1.13 21.09 5.94
C GLY A 111 0.51 19.70 5.82
N ALA A 112 1.34 18.68 6.01
CA ALA A 112 0.95 17.28 5.95
C ALA A 112 1.87 16.46 6.85
N VAL A 113 1.40 15.29 7.29
CA VAL A 113 2.22 14.28 7.96
C VAL A 113 1.87 12.92 7.38
N ALA A 114 2.87 12.10 7.05
CA ALA A 114 2.67 10.75 6.59
C ALA A 114 3.82 9.82 6.96
N THR A 115 3.50 8.55 7.22
CA THR A 115 4.49 7.48 7.28
C THR A 115 4.68 6.90 5.89
N LEU A 116 5.94 6.72 5.49
CA LEU A 116 6.34 6.26 4.16
C LEU A 116 6.73 4.79 4.25
N TYR A 117 6.07 3.94 3.46
CA TYR A 117 6.30 2.49 3.45
C TYR A 117 7.00 2.07 2.15
N ASN A 118 8.05 1.26 2.24
CA ASN A 118 8.88 0.90 1.10
C ASN A 118 8.08 0.11 0.05
N THR A 119 8.06 0.61 -1.18
CA THR A 119 7.43 -0.06 -2.34
C THR A 119 8.34 -0.13 -3.56
N SER A 120 9.65 0.08 -3.38
CA SER A 120 10.63 0.12 -4.49
C SER A 120 10.56 -1.11 -5.40
N CYS A 121 10.45 -2.32 -4.84
CA CYS A 121 10.32 -3.54 -5.65
C CYS A 121 8.95 -3.70 -6.30
N LEU A 122 7.88 -3.17 -5.71
CA LEU A 122 6.56 -3.16 -6.33
C LEU A 122 6.53 -2.20 -7.52
N ALA A 123 7.22 -1.06 -7.43
CA ALA A 123 7.33 -0.10 -8.53
C ALA A 123 7.98 -0.72 -9.77
N SER A 124 8.99 -1.58 -9.57
CA SER A 124 9.67 -2.31 -10.63
C SER A 124 8.85 -3.48 -11.18
N SER A 125 8.27 -4.30 -10.29
CA SER A 125 7.70 -5.60 -10.69
C SER A 125 6.20 -5.57 -10.97
N PHE A 126 5.46 -4.70 -10.28
CA PHE A 126 3.99 -4.67 -10.27
C PHE A 126 3.44 -3.22 -10.19
N PRO A 127 3.76 -2.35 -11.16
CA PRO A 127 3.38 -0.92 -11.10
C PRO A 127 1.86 -0.70 -11.08
N ASP A 128 1.08 -1.59 -11.71
CA ASP A 128 -0.38 -1.56 -11.67
C ASP A 128 -0.94 -1.87 -10.27
N LEU A 129 -0.33 -2.82 -9.57
CA LEU A 129 -0.69 -3.11 -8.18
C LEU A 129 -0.29 -1.96 -7.26
N LEU A 130 0.92 -1.39 -7.45
CA LEU A 130 1.41 -0.25 -6.68
C LEU A 130 0.46 0.95 -6.77
N ALA A 131 -0.01 1.29 -7.97
CA ALA A 131 -0.92 2.41 -8.18
C ALA A 131 -2.24 2.29 -7.39
N LYS A 132 -2.64 1.07 -7.01
CA LYS A 132 -3.85 0.84 -6.20
C LYS A 132 -3.61 0.89 -4.69
N ILE A 133 -2.37 0.77 -4.24
CA ILE A 133 -2.04 0.70 -2.80
C ILE A 133 -2.50 1.97 -2.04
N PRO A 134 -2.32 3.20 -2.57
CA PRO A 134 -2.84 4.39 -1.91
C PRO A 134 -4.36 4.32 -1.66
N GLU A 135 -5.14 3.92 -2.66
CA GLU A 135 -6.60 3.85 -2.55
C GLU A 135 -7.09 2.84 -1.51
N VAL A 136 -6.50 1.64 -1.51
CA VAL A 136 -6.88 0.58 -0.56
C VAL A 136 -6.39 0.91 0.85
N SER A 137 -5.18 1.44 1.00
CA SER A 137 -4.63 1.79 2.32
C SER A 137 -5.35 2.96 2.99
N LEU A 138 -5.93 3.86 2.20
CA LEU A 138 -6.77 4.95 2.70
C LEU A 138 -7.97 4.42 3.49
N GLN A 139 -8.54 3.27 3.08
CA GLN A 139 -9.74 2.68 3.72
C GLN A 139 -9.47 2.10 5.11
N PHE A 140 -8.21 2.03 5.52
CA PHE A 140 -7.82 1.61 6.85
C PHE A 140 -7.49 2.85 7.68
N ASN A 141 -8.05 2.90 8.89
CA ASN A 141 -7.68 3.92 9.85
C ASN A 141 -6.24 3.72 10.30
N LEU A 142 -5.52 4.83 10.43
CA LEU A 142 -4.23 4.85 11.11
C LEU A 142 -4.49 4.58 12.59
N THR A 143 -4.08 3.42 13.08
CA THR A 143 -4.26 3.06 14.49
C THR A 143 -3.12 3.61 15.37
N ASP A 144 -1.98 3.91 14.77
CA ASP A 144 -0.80 4.50 15.38
C ASP A 144 -0.02 5.31 14.33
N ALA A 145 0.59 6.44 14.70
CA ALA A 145 1.45 7.22 13.81
C ALA A 145 2.69 6.43 13.33
N ASN A 146 3.13 5.47 14.14
CA ASN A 146 4.23 4.52 13.89
C ASN A 146 3.71 3.11 13.62
N GLN A 147 2.52 2.98 13.04
CA GLN A 147 2.01 1.68 12.60
C GLN A 147 3.09 0.98 11.76
N LYS A 148 3.64 -0.11 12.29
CA LYS A 148 4.83 -0.75 11.73
C LYS A 148 4.63 -1.24 10.30
N PHE A 149 3.38 -1.59 9.96
CA PHE A 149 3.03 -2.22 8.70
C PHE A 149 1.82 -1.55 8.06
N LEU A 150 1.91 -1.24 6.77
CA LEU A 150 0.77 -0.67 6.03
C LEU A 150 -0.31 -1.73 5.79
N SER A 151 -1.52 -1.50 6.29
CA SER A 151 -2.67 -2.35 5.93
C SER A 151 -3.19 -2.02 4.52
N PRO A 152 -3.57 -3.02 3.70
CA PRO A 152 -3.49 -4.47 3.92
C PRO A 152 -2.20 -5.11 3.39
N CYS A 153 -1.21 -4.32 2.98
CA CYS A 153 -0.05 -4.76 2.18
C CYS A 153 1.16 -5.24 3.00
N ASN A 154 1.13 -5.09 4.32
CA ASN A 154 2.20 -5.44 5.27
C ASN A 154 3.59 -4.86 4.90
N LEU A 155 3.63 -3.66 4.33
CA LEU A 155 4.86 -2.99 3.91
C LEU A 155 5.58 -2.35 5.11
N GLU A 156 6.90 -2.35 5.09
CA GLU A 156 7.74 -1.81 6.16
C GLU A 156 7.99 -0.30 6.01
N ILE A 157 8.18 0.38 7.14
CA ILE A 157 8.49 1.81 7.19
C ILE A 157 9.87 2.09 6.56
N SER A 158 9.89 3.00 5.60
CA SER A 158 11.08 3.54 4.93
C SER A 158 11.38 5.00 5.29
N GLY A 159 10.50 5.66 6.03
CA GLY A 159 10.69 7.05 6.43
C GLY A 159 9.42 7.74 6.85
N HIS A 160 9.52 9.06 7.01
CA HIS A 160 8.42 9.94 7.34
C HIS A 160 8.43 11.18 6.45
N HIS A 161 7.24 11.66 6.14
CA HIS A 161 7.01 12.94 5.51
C HIS A 161 6.33 13.88 6.50
N TYR A 162 6.82 15.10 6.60
CA TYR A 162 6.21 16.15 7.41
C TYR A 162 6.54 17.53 6.85
N PHE A 163 5.96 18.58 7.42
CA PHE A 163 6.29 19.96 7.10
C PHE A 163 7.03 20.59 8.29
N SER A 164 8.28 21.03 8.11
CA SER A 164 9.03 21.72 9.17
C SER A 164 8.52 23.14 9.45
N ASN A 165 7.85 23.71 8.46
CA ASN A 165 7.10 24.95 8.53
C ASN A 165 5.97 24.90 7.49
N GLY A 166 5.10 25.92 7.43
CA GLY A 166 3.95 25.92 6.51
C GLY A 166 4.27 25.80 5.00
N THR A 167 5.53 25.83 4.58
CA THR A 167 5.93 25.86 3.16
C THR A 167 6.98 24.83 2.75
N THR A 168 7.59 24.12 3.71
CA THR A 168 8.73 23.23 3.46
C THR A 168 8.34 21.78 3.77
N PRO A 169 7.90 21.01 2.75
CA PRO A 169 7.75 19.57 2.87
C PRO A 169 9.13 18.91 3.04
N GLU A 170 9.24 17.99 3.98
CA GLU A 170 10.46 17.23 4.26
C GLU A 170 10.19 15.73 4.13
N PHE A 171 11.14 15.01 3.54
CA PHE A 171 11.15 13.56 3.47
C PHE A 171 12.36 13.06 4.24
N ASP A 172 12.12 12.51 5.42
CA ASP A 172 13.15 11.86 6.22
C ASP A 172 13.16 10.36 5.91
N LEU A 173 14.14 9.94 5.12
CA LEU A 173 14.35 8.54 4.70
C LEU A 173 15.51 7.90 5.48
N ASN A 174 15.90 8.48 6.61
CA ASN A 174 16.91 7.91 7.52
C ASN A 174 16.29 6.91 8.51
N SER A 175 15.34 6.09 8.06
CA SER A 175 14.75 5.05 8.91
C SER A 175 15.70 3.85 9.11
N ALA A 176 15.43 3.07 10.16
CA ALA A 176 16.19 1.87 10.48
C ALA A 176 16.10 0.85 9.33
N GLY A 177 17.18 0.73 8.55
CA GLY A 177 17.33 -0.29 7.50
C GLY A 177 17.62 0.24 6.09
N LEU A 178 17.44 1.54 5.82
CA LEU A 178 17.73 2.12 4.49
C LEU A 178 18.76 3.26 4.55
N GLY A 179 18.58 4.25 5.44
CA GLY A 179 19.52 5.37 5.58
C GLY A 179 19.72 6.18 4.29
N LEU A 180 18.64 6.48 3.56
CA LEU A 180 18.74 7.02 2.19
C LEU A 180 19.04 8.52 2.14
N GLY A 181 18.86 9.23 3.26
CA GLY A 181 19.04 10.66 3.38
C GLY A 181 17.77 11.37 3.83
N PHE A 182 17.85 12.69 3.75
CA PHE A 182 16.84 13.64 4.15
C PHE A 182 16.67 14.65 3.02
N ALA A 183 15.44 14.98 2.66
CA ALA A 183 15.13 15.86 1.54
C ALA A 183 14.11 16.92 1.97
N PRO A 184 14.56 18.13 2.36
CA PRO A 184 13.69 19.29 2.39
C PRO A 184 13.40 19.72 0.96
N CYS A 185 12.14 20.00 0.65
CA CYS A 185 11.69 20.18 -0.72
C CYS A 185 10.89 21.48 -0.90
N GLN A 186 10.67 21.83 -2.16
CA GLN A 186 9.72 22.86 -2.59
C GLN A 186 8.92 22.34 -3.78
N LYS A 187 7.70 22.87 -3.95
CA LYS A 187 6.88 22.56 -5.11
C LYS A 187 7.49 23.20 -6.35
N GLU A 188 7.77 22.37 -7.36
CA GLU A 188 8.17 22.82 -8.70
C GLU A 188 6.95 22.88 -9.63
N ALA A 189 6.18 21.79 -9.69
CA ALA A 189 5.01 21.70 -10.54
C ALA A 189 3.89 20.88 -9.89
N GLY A 190 2.69 21.01 -10.42
CA GLY A 190 1.58 20.15 -10.04
C GLY A 190 0.50 20.09 -11.10
N VAL A 191 -0.19 18.95 -11.16
CA VAL A 191 -1.32 18.69 -12.06
C VAL A 191 -2.47 18.09 -11.25
N PRO A 192 -3.73 18.31 -11.65
CA PRO A 192 -4.86 17.64 -11.01
C PRO A 192 -4.68 16.12 -10.99
N ALA A 193 -5.08 15.47 -9.91
CA ALA A 193 -5.19 14.02 -9.89
C ALA A 193 -6.22 13.55 -10.93
N PRO A 194 -6.09 12.33 -11.48
CA PRO A 194 -7.12 11.75 -12.36
C PRO A 194 -8.52 11.76 -11.73
N ALA A 195 -9.54 11.96 -12.57
CA ALA A 195 -10.92 12.17 -12.12
C ALA A 195 -11.57 10.95 -11.45
N ASP A 196 -11.03 9.75 -11.71
CA ASP A 196 -11.47 8.47 -11.19
C ASP A 196 -10.75 8.04 -9.90
N THR A 197 -9.96 8.94 -9.29
CA THR A 197 -9.28 8.66 -8.01
C THR A 197 -10.24 8.66 -6.82
N THR A 198 -9.92 7.84 -5.83
CA THR A 198 -10.70 7.73 -4.59
C THR A 198 -10.78 9.07 -3.83
N LEU A 199 -12.00 9.57 -3.59
CA LEU A 199 -12.25 10.89 -2.99
C LEU A 199 -11.87 11.01 -1.50
N GLY A 200 -11.77 9.87 -0.82
CA GLY A 200 -11.60 9.75 0.63
C GLY A 200 -12.00 8.36 1.13
N GLN A 201 -12.06 8.18 2.45
CA GLN A 201 -12.54 6.94 3.06
C GLN A 201 -14.02 6.69 2.73
N GLY A 202 -14.40 5.46 2.36
CA GLY A 202 -15.76 5.19 1.90
C GLY A 202 -16.08 5.80 0.54
N ASN A 203 -15.05 6.26 -0.20
CA ASN A 203 -15.21 7.12 -1.37
C ASN A 203 -16.06 8.38 -1.08
N VAL A 204 -15.94 8.91 0.15
CA VAL A 204 -16.59 10.15 0.58
C VAL A 204 -15.51 11.18 0.88
N GLY A 205 -15.71 12.41 0.43
CA GLY A 205 -14.78 13.50 0.65
C GLY A 205 -14.93 14.58 -0.42
N PHE A 206 -13.94 15.46 -0.49
CA PHE A 206 -13.91 16.59 -1.42
C PHE A 206 -12.89 16.39 -2.55
N GLY A 207 -12.50 15.14 -2.76
CA GLY A 207 -11.59 14.71 -3.81
C GLY A 207 -10.17 14.52 -3.34
N THR A 208 -9.30 14.45 -4.34
CA THR A 208 -7.93 14.00 -4.19
C THR A 208 -6.95 15.14 -4.40
N VAL A 209 -5.92 15.22 -3.54
CA VAL A 209 -4.88 16.22 -3.69
C VAL A 209 -4.13 16.09 -5.03
N PRO A 210 -3.64 17.20 -5.61
CA PRO A 210 -2.93 17.17 -6.89
C PRO A 210 -1.68 16.28 -6.86
N TRP A 211 -1.31 15.77 -8.03
CA TRP A 211 0.02 15.20 -8.22
C TRP A 211 1.05 16.33 -8.27
N LEU A 212 2.23 16.10 -7.69
CA LEU A 212 3.27 17.13 -7.57
C LEU A 212 4.62 16.61 -8.06
N LYS A 213 5.38 17.51 -8.69
CA LYS A 213 6.83 17.41 -8.79
C LYS A 213 7.45 18.38 -7.79
N LEU A 214 8.35 17.88 -6.96
CA LEU A 214 9.09 18.63 -5.96
C LEU A 214 10.59 18.57 -6.27
N THR A 215 11.29 19.67 -6.03
CA THR A 215 12.76 19.73 -6.04
C THR A 215 13.28 19.92 -4.63
N THR A 216 14.45 19.38 -4.35
CA THR A 216 15.10 19.57 -3.05
C THR A 216 15.64 20.99 -2.86
N ARG A 217 15.65 21.43 -1.61
CA ARG A 217 16.29 22.66 -1.13
C ARG A 217 17.67 22.35 -0.56
N ASP A 218 18.40 23.39 -0.19
CA ASP A 218 19.61 23.29 0.63
C ASP A 218 19.34 22.46 1.90
N GLY A 219 20.30 21.61 2.26
CA GLY A 219 20.18 20.67 3.38
C GLY A 219 19.71 19.27 2.98
N ALA A 220 19.43 19.02 1.70
CA ALA A 220 19.23 17.67 1.20
C ALA A 220 20.50 16.81 1.32
N THR A 221 20.33 15.55 1.68
CA THR A 221 21.41 14.57 1.87
C THR A 221 21.12 13.28 1.10
N GLY A 222 22.15 12.43 0.96
CA GLY A 222 22.03 11.18 0.22
C GLY A 222 21.83 11.37 -1.29
N GLY A 223 22.17 12.54 -1.83
CA GLY A 223 22.04 12.82 -3.26
C GLY A 223 20.60 12.89 -3.77
N LEU A 224 19.60 13.00 -2.88
CA LEU A 224 18.20 13.18 -3.26
C LEU A 224 18.03 14.55 -3.92
N GLU A 225 17.36 14.59 -5.08
CA GLU A 225 17.19 15.84 -5.86
C GLU A 225 15.73 16.13 -6.23
N GLU A 226 14.96 15.10 -6.57
CA GLU A 226 13.56 15.24 -6.99
C GLU A 226 12.65 14.28 -6.24
N VAL A 227 11.42 14.73 -5.95
CA VAL A 227 10.36 13.89 -5.39
C VAL A 227 9.09 14.07 -6.19
N TYR A 228 8.51 12.96 -6.64
CA TYR A 228 7.23 12.93 -7.31
C TYR A 228 6.16 12.36 -6.39
N ARG A 229 5.04 13.05 -6.30
CA ARG A 229 3.84 12.63 -5.58
C ARG A 229 2.76 12.31 -6.59
N VAL A 230 2.47 11.02 -6.75
CA VAL A 230 1.56 10.47 -7.77
C VAL A 230 0.62 9.45 -7.14
N ASN A 231 -0.38 8.99 -7.90
CA ASN A 231 -1.37 8.01 -7.43
C ASN A 231 -1.98 8.39 -6.07
N THR A 232 -2.26 9.69 -5.90
CA THR A 232 -2.87 10.25 -4.70
C THR A 232 -4.29 9.71 -4.49
N ALA A 233 -4.70 9.57 -3.23
CA ALA A 233 -6.07 9.24 -2.84
C ALA A 233 -6.50 10.13 -1.66
N GLY A 234 -7.64 10.80 -1.79
CA GLY A 234 -8.19 11.71 -0.79
C GLY A 234 -7.31 12.94 -0.51
N GLY A 235 -7.59 13.58 0.62
CA GLY A 235 -6.79 14.70 1.14
C GLY A 235 -7.25 16.10 0.74
N ASN A 236 -8.21 16.28 -0.18
CA ASN A 236 -8.73 17.64 -0.46
C ASN A 236 -9.62 18.14 0.68
N PRO A 237 -9.54 19.43 1.02
CA PRO A 237 -10.44 20.05 1.97
C PRO A 237 -11.80 20.33 1.32
N PRO A 238 -12.86 20.64 2.11
CA PRO A 238 -14.08 21.22 1.56
C PRO A 238 -13.82 22.50 0.76
N PRO A 239 -14.72 22.87 -0.15
CA PRO A 239 -14.58 24.09 -0.95
C PRO A 239 -14.63 25.37 -0.09
N THR A 240 -15.24 25.31 1.10
CA THR A 240 -15.31 26.45 2.04
C THR A 240 -15.15 26.00 3.50
N CYS A 241 -14.89 26.96 4.38
CA CYS A 241 -14.78 26.80 5.82
C CYS A 241 -16.13 26.68 6.55
N ALA A 242 -17.25 26.57 5.83
CA ALA A 242 -18.57 26.45 6.43
C ALA A 242 -18.67 25.19 7.30
N GLY A 243 -18.89 25.37 8.61
CA GLY A 243 -19.00 24.28 9.57
C GLY A 243 -17.68 23.58 9.92
N MET A 244 -16.55 24.12 9.46
CA MET A 244 -15.23 23.57 9.76
C MET A 244 -14.62 24.21 11.02
N PRO A 245 -13.88 23.46 11.83
CA PRO A 245 -13.09 24.04 12.92
C PRO A 245 -11.91 24.85 12.36
N ALA A 246 -11.28 25.66 13.22
CA ALA A 246 -10.13 26.50 12.83
C ALA A 246 -8.95 25.71 12.26
N THR A 247 -8.78 24.45 12.70
CA THR A 247 -7.80 23.50 12.18
C THR A 247 -8.43 22.13 12.02
N PHE A 248 -8.17 21.44 10.92
CA PHE A 248 -8.65 20.07 10.70
C PHE A 248 -7.70 19.27 9.83
N GLU A 249 -7.87 17.96 9.86
CA GLU A 249 -7.08 17.00 9.09
C GLU A 249 -7.97 16.23 8.12
N VAL A 250 -7.44 15.94 6.93
CA VAL A 250 -8.10 15.11 5.92
C VAL A 250 -7.22 13.90 5.62
N GLN A 251 -7.79 12.71 5.73
CA GLN A 251 -7.10 11.45 5.46
C GLN A 251 -6.62 11.37 4.01
N TYR A 252 -5.39 10.89 3.84
CA TYR A 252 -4.70 10.90 2.55
C TYR A 252 -3.74 9.72 2.42
N ALA A 253 -3.55 9.27 1.18
CA ALA A 253 -2.50 8.33 0.79
C ALA A 253 -1.93 8.67 -0.59
N THR A 254 -0.70 8.22 -0.88
CA THR A 254 -0.01 8.49 -2.15
C THR A 254 1.08 7.51 -2.45
N GLU A 255 1.50 7.45 -3.70
CA GLU A 255 2.83 6.98 -4.08
C GLU A 255 3.81 8.18 -4.13
N ALA A 256 5.00 7.98 -3.58
CA ALA A 256 6.11 8.92 -3.56
C ALA A 256 7.34 8.29 -4.20
N ILE A 257 7.93 8.96 -5.18
CA ILE A 257 9.06 8.47 -5.98
C ILE A 257 10.22 9.47 -5.83
N ASN A 258 11.40 9.00 -5.45
CA ASN A 258 12.58 9.84 -5.17
C ASN A 258 13.71 9.60 -6.18
N GLY A 259 14.13 10.65 -6.89
CA GLY A 259 15.28 10.63 -7.79
C GLY A 259 16.57 11.14 -7.12
N MET A 260 17.71 10.63 -7.59
CA MET A 260 19.05 11.06 -7.17
C MET A 260 19.99 11.28 -8.34
N ASN A 261 21.07 12.01 -8.12
CA ASN A 261 22.13 12.18 -9.11
C ASN A 261 23.10 10.98 -9.14
N ASP A 262 23.38 10.50 -10.35
CA ASP A 262 24.25 9.37 -10.69
C ASP A 262 25.63 9.43 -10.03
N SER A 263 26.15 10.65 -9.78
CA SER A 263 27.47 10.86 -9.19
C SER A 263 27.61 10.41 -7.71
N SER A 264 26.51 10.02 -7.06
CA SER A 264 26.48 9.64 -5.64
C SER A 264 26.24 8.16 -5.38
N ALA A 265 26.42 7.26 -6.38
CA ALA A 265 26.24 5.81 -6.24
C ALA A 265 26.95 5.25 -4.99
N PHE A 266 26.19 5.16 -3.91
CA PHE A 266 26.61 4.69 -2.61
C PHE A 266 26.73 3.17 -2.70
N GLU A 267 27.95 2.66 -2.54
CA GLU A 267 28.22 1.24 -2.43
C GLU A 267 27.39 0.66 -1.27
N VAL A 268 26.37 -0.14 -1.59
CA VAL A 268 25.73 -1.00 -0.59
C VAL A 268 26.79 -2.03 -0.18
N PRO A 269 27.19 -2.12 1.11
CA PRO A 269 28.14 -3.14 1.52
C PRO A 269 27.42 -4.49 1.46
N MET A 270 27.62 -5.22 0.37
CA MET A 270 27.32 -6.64 0.32
C MET A 270 28.22 -7.34 1.34
N ARG A 271 27.64 -7.75 2.46
CA ARG A 271 28.31 -8.57 3.47
C ARG A 271 28.69 -9.90 2.80
N SER A 272 29.98 -10.12 2.59
CA SER A 272 30.54 -11.37 2.04
C SER A 272 30.26 -12.54 3.00
N GLY A 273 29.19 -13.30 2.71
CA GLY A 273 28.93 -14.61 3.29
C GLY A 273 29.64 -15.68 2.46
N SER A 274 30.44 -16.50 3.14
CA SER A 274 31.29 -17.57 2.62
C SER A 274 30.59 -18.53 1.64
N SER A 275 31.33 -18.89 0.59
CA SER A 275 31.06 -19.99 -0.33
C SER A 275 30.97 -21.32 0.43
N GLU A 276 29.76 -21.88 0.55
CA GLU A 276 29.56 -23.31 0.76
C GLU A 276 28.85 -23.91 -0.44
N ARG A 277 29.55 -24.86 -1.06
CA ARG A 277 29.14 -25.66 -2.20
C ARG A 277 28.11 -26.68 -1.69
N ALA A 278 26.84 -26.59 -2.13
CA ALA A 278 25.83 -27.59 -1.76
C ALA A 278 25.03 -28.08 -2.98
N ASN A 279 24.98 -29.41 -3.07
CA ASN A 279 24.45 -30.26 -4.12
C ASN A 279 23.02 -29.93 -4.57
N THR A 280 22.81 -30.20 -5.86
CA THR A 280 21.54 -30.35 -6.56
C THR A 280 20.61 -31.36 -5.87
N SER A 281 19.53 -30.86 -5.25
CA SER A 281 18.23 -31.50 -5.03
C SER A 281 17.46 -30.66 -4.00
N LEU A 282 16.66 -29.68 -4.44
CA LEU A 282 15.81 -28.90 -3.55
C LEU A 282 14.38 -28.87 -4.09
N SER A 283 13.55 -29.63 -3.37
CA SER A 283 12.10 -29.79 -3.45
C SER A 283 11.33 -28.47 -3.64
N LEU A 284 10.28 -28.54 -4.47
CA LEU A 284 9.23 -27.55 -4.76
C LEU A 284 8.65 -26.81 -3.53
N SER A 285 8.82 -27.34 -2.32
CA SER A 285 8.29 -26.79 -1.07
C SER A 285 8.93 -25.48 -0.60
N ARG A 286 10.14 -25.14 -1.05
CA ARG A 286 10.85 -23.92 -0.60
C ARG A 286 10.36 -22.65 -1.31
N TRP A 287 9.82 -22.79 -2.53
CA TRP A 287 9.28 -21.71 -3.35
C TRP A 287 7.96 -21.12 -2.82
N GLN A 288 7.15 -21.94 -2.15
CA GLN A 288 5.89 -21.51 -1.53
C GLN A 288 6.10 -20.55 -0.34
N PHE A 289 7.27 -20.59 0.30
CA PHE A 289 7.58 -19.76 1.47
C PHE A 289 8.04 -18.33 1.11
N ASP A 290 8.77 -18.14 0.02
CA ASP A 290 9.32 -16.81 -0.33
C ASP A 290 8.28 -15.89 -0.99
N LEU A 291 7.31 -16.43 -1.73
CA LEU A 291 6.22 -15.61 -2.29
C LEU A 291 5.20 -15.15 -1.23
N MET A 292 5.00 -15.95 -0.17
CA MET A 292 4.17 -15.53 0.98
C MET A 292 4.87 -14.49 1.86
N ARG A 293 6.21 -14.49 1.93
CA ARG A 293 6.96 -13.50 2.71
C ARG A 293 6.80 -12.06 2.21
N LEU A 294 6.49 -11.84 0.93
CA LEU A 294 6.24 -10.49 0.40
C LEU A 294 4.87 -9.90 0.80
N CYS A 295 3.97 -10.67 1.43
CA CYS A 295 2.66 -10.16 1.87
C CYS A 295 2.13 -10.76 3.20
N ALA A 296 2.84 -11.70 3.83
CA ALA A 296 2.49 -12.28 5.12
C ALA A 296 3.73 -12.84 5.85
N THR A 297 4.17 -12.21 6.94
CA THR A 297 5.10 -12.85 7.89
C THR A 297 4.31 -13.38 9.09
N LEU A 298 4.10 -14.70 9.13
CA LEU A 298 3.79 -15.44 10.37
C LEU A 298 5.00 -16.33 10.69
N GLU A 299 5.53 -16.22 11.91
CA GLU A 299 6.66 -17.00 12.40
C GLU A 299 6.31 -18.49 12.59
N PRO A 300 7.29 -19.41 12.51
CA PRO A 300 7.04 -20.85 12.59
C PRO A 300 6.96 -21.34 14.04
N VAL A 301 5.80 -21.85 14.46
CA VAL A 301 5.72 -22.78 15.61
C VAL A 301 5.96 -24.20 15.06
N ARG A 302 6.95 -24.89 15.62
CA ARG A 302 7.37 -26.24 15.20
C ARG A 302 6.22 -27.25 15.33
N GLY A 303 5.89 -27.93 14.23
CA GLY A 303 5.20 -29.23 14.26
C GLY A 303 4.06 -29.37 13.24
N SER A 304 4.20 -30.36 12.37
CA SER A 304 3.17 -31.00 11.53
C SER A 304 2.72 -30.29 10.24
N PHE A 305 2.99 -30.98 9.12
CA PHE A 305 2.61 -30.66 7.75
C PHE A 305 1.10 -30.83 7.53
N ALA A 306 0.36 -29.74 7.30
CA ALA A 306 -0.91 -29.72 6.57
C ALA A 306 -1.25 -28.28 6.16
N TRP A 307 -1.15 -27.96 4.86
CA TRP A 307 -1.45 -26.62 4.31
C TRP A 307 -2.93 -26.52 3.92
N SER A 308 -3.58 -25.43 4.29
CA SER A 308 -4.98 -25.15 3.93
C SER A 308 -5.10 -23.80 3.21
N VAL A 309 -5.35 -23.87 1.90
CA VAL A 309 -5.82 -22.77 1.05
C VAL A 309 -7.31 -22.53 1.38
N ARG A 310 -7.61 -21.90 2.52
CA ARG A 310 -9.01 -21.63 2.95
C ARG A 310 -9.40 -20.16 3.05
N ALA A 311 -8.46 -19.21 2.96
CA ALA A 311 -8.78 -17.78 3.08
C ALA A 311 -9.55 -17.22 1.88
N VAL A 312 -9.27 -17.70 0.65
CA VAL A 312 -9.92 -17.20 -0.57
C VAL A 312 -11.38 -17.65 -0.69
N SER A 313 -11.69 -18.88 -0.25
CA SER A 313 -13.04 -19.46 -0.40
C SER A 313 -14.08 -18.88 0.59
N ALA A 314 -13.65 -18.37 1.75
CA ALA A 314 -14.57 -17.82 2.75
C ALA A 314 -15.18 -16.47 2.34
N VAL A 315 -14.48 -15.69 1.51
CA VAL A 315 -14.97 -14.39 0.99
C VAL A 315 -15.92 -14.61 -0.19
N GLU A 316 -15.65 -15.57 -1.06
CA GLU A 316 -16.55 -15.91 -2.18
C GLU A 316 -17.91 -16.46 -1.70
N ASN A 317 -17.94 -17.32 -0.68
CA ASN A 317 -19.21 -17.91 -0.22
C ASN A 317 -20.17 -16.89 0.43
N LYS A 318 -19.66 -15.79 0.98
CA LYS A 318 -20.49 -14.75 1.62
C LYS A 318 -21.04 -13.72 0.63
N LEU A 319 -20.42 -13.62 -0.56
CA LEU A 319 -20.84 -12.73 -1.65
C LEU A 319 -21.87 -13.35 -2.60
N TRP A 320 -21.98 -14.69 -2.63
CA TRP A 320 -22.88 -15.41 -3.54
C TRP A 320 -24.09 -16.07 -2.88
N TYR A 321 -24.03 -16.42 -1.58
CA TYR A 321 -25.17 -16.98 -0.86
C TYR A 321 -25.62 -16.01 0.24
N GLY A 322 -26.72 -15.31 -0.04
CA GLY A 322 -27.44 -14.50 0.94
C GLY A 322 -27.82 -15.32 2.17
N ASN A 323 -27.86 -14.64 3.31
CA ASN A 323 -28.28 -15.15 4.60
C ASN A 323 -29.66 -15.85 4.50
N PRO A 324 -29.81 -17.15 4.85
CA PRO A 324 -31.09 -17.84 4.73
C PRO A 324 -32.13 -17.47 5.80
N ASP A 325 -31.83 -16.59 6.75
CA ASP A 325 -32.73 -16.25 7.87
C ASP A 325 -33.45 -14.90 7.71
N VAL A 326 -34.14 -14.70 6.58
CA VAL A 326 -35.20 -13.68 6.48
C VAL A 326 -36.50 -14.39 6.16
N GLN A 327 -37.32 -14.64 7.19
CA GLN A 327 -38.71 -15.04 7.02
C GLN A 327 -39.47 -13.88 6.35
N ILE A 328 -39.94 -14.12 5.13
CA ILE A 328 -40.93 -13.28 4.45
C ILE A 328 -42.30 -13.74 4.92
N ASP A 329 -43.03 -12.86 5.60
CA ASP A 329 -44.42 -13.06 6.02
C ASP A 329 -45.36 -12.80 4.81
N PRO A 330 -46.38 -13.64 4.53
CA PRO A 330 -47.20 -13.49 3.33
C PRO A 330 -48.53 -12.73 3.58
N HIS A 331 -48.66 -11.55 2.94
CA HIS A 331 -49.92 -10.90 2.46
C HIS A 331 -51.09 -10.66 3.46
N PRO A 332 -52.22 -9.97 3.11
CA PRO A 332 -52.70 -9.37 1.86
C PRO A 332 -52.96 -7.84 1.96
N LEU A 333 -53.07 -7.05 0.88
CA LEU A 333 -54.05 -7.05 -0.23
C LEU A 333 -53.44 -6.47 -1.50
#